data_AF-A0A6M3LWG3-F1
#
_entry.id   AF-A0A6M3LWG3-F1
#
_cell.length_a   1.000
_cell.length_b   1.000
_cell.length_c   1.000
_cell.angle_alpha   90.00
_cell.angle_beta   90.00
_cell.angle_gamma   90.00
#
_symmetry.space_group_name_H-M   'P 1'
#
loop_
_entity.id
_entity.type
_entity.pdbx_description
1 polymer ?
#
loop_
_entity_poly.entity_id
_entity_poly.type
_entity_poly.pdbx_seq_one_letter_code
_entity_poly.pdbx_strand_id
1 'polypeptide(L)' 'MKIRPKGFLAKDKIDHDGEVFDYIRELHEYLWRWVYTVIPSASGNLNDYLDIAVKEAEHRAEMGAENPRAML' A
#
# COMPACT_ATOMS: atom_id res chain seq x y z
N MET A 1 29.97 7.79 13.23
CA MET A 1 28.96 6.72 13.34
C MET A 1 28.72 6.43 14.82
N LYS A 2 27.47 6.41 15.29
CA LYS A 2 27.17 5.98 16.68
C LYS A 2 27.46 4.48 16.81
N ILE A 3 28.25 4.08 17.81
CA ILE A 3 28.54 2.67 18.11
C ILE A 3 27.24 2.05 18.61
N ARG A 4 26.67 1.10 17.87
CA ARG A 4 25.44 0.40 18.29
C ARG A 4 25.81 -0.90 19.02
N PRO A 5 25.13 -1.23 20.14
CA PRO A 5 25.36 -2.48 20.83
C PRO A 5 25.10 -3.68 19.93
N LYS A 6 25.86 -4.77 20.15
CA LYS A 6 25.69 -6.04 19.43
C LYS A 6 24.27 -6.55 19.68
N GLY A 7 23.49 -6.79 18.62
CA GLY A 7 22.08 -7.18 18.73
C GLY A 7 21.07 -6.04 18.78
N PHE A 8 21.46 -4.81 18.40
CA PHE A 8 20.52 -3.68 18.30
C PHE A 8 19.31 -3.95 17.37
N LEU A 9 19.45 -4.82 16.38
CA LEU A 9 18.37 -5.31 15.51
C LEU A 9 18.01 -6.78 15.78
N ALA A 10 18.35 -7.29 16.97
CA ALA A 10 18.00 -8.66 17.32
C ALA A 10 16.47 -8.77 17.45
N LYS A 11 15.93 -9.91 17.01
CA LYS A 11 14.48 -10.14 16.88
C LYS A 11 13.73 -10.02 18.22
N ASP A 12 14.42 -10.26 19.34
CA ASP A 12 13.91 -10.11 20.71
C ASP A 12 13.94 -8.65 21.23
N LYS A 13 14.48 -7.71 20.44
CA LYS A 13 14.55 -6.28 20.74
C LYS A 13 13.64 -5.44 19.85
N ILE A 14 13.00 -6.06 18.86
CA ILE A 14 12.02 -5.40 18.00
C ILE A 14 10.64 -5.73 18.56
N ASP A 15 9.97 -4.71 19.08
CA ASP A 15 8.59 -4.81 19.51
C ASP A 15 7.69 -4.80 18.26
N HIS A 16 7.37 -5.98 17.76
CA HIS A 16 6.51 -6.18 16.58
C HIS A 16 5.03 -5.93 16.88
N ASP A 17 4.66 -5.81 18.15
CA ASP A 17 3.32 -5.45 18.62
C ASP A 17 3.26 -3.98 19.07
N GLY A 18 4.33 -3.21 18.82
CA GLY A 18 4.38 -1.79 19.12
C GLY A 18 3.64 -0.94 18.09
N GLU A 19 3.29 0.28 18.49
CA GLU A 19 2.52 1.24 17.68
C GLU A 19 3.06 1.44 16.25
N VAL A 20 4.37 1.31 16.04
CA VAL A 20 4.99 1.45 14.71
C VAL A 20 4.56 0.32 13.76
N PHE A 21 4.50 -0.93 14.24
CA PHE A 21 4.05 -2.05 13.41
C PHE A 21 2.54 -2.06 13.23
N ASP A 22 1.79 -1.58 14.22
CA ASP A 22 0.36 -1.30 14.07
C ASP A 22 0.11 -0.29 12.96
N TYR A 23 0.85 0.82 12.98
CA TYR A 23 0.77 1.85 11.96
C TYR A 23 1.15 1.32 10.56
N ILE A 24 2.22 0.53 10.44
CA ILE A 24 2.62 -0.10 9.17
C ILE A 24 1.53 -1.05 8.67
N ARG A 25 0.93 -1.85 9.56
CA ARG A 25 -0.17 -2.76 9.23
C ARG A 25 -1.39 -1.99 8.74
N GLU A 26 -1.77 -0.91 9.44
CA GLU A 26 -2.89 -0.05 9.04
C GLU A 26 -2.67 0.56 7.65
N LEU A 27 -1.48 1.10 7.39
CA LEU A 27 -1.11 1.62 6.07
C LEU A 27 -1.17 0.54 4.99
N HIS A 28 -0.66 -0.65 5.28
CA HIS A 28 -0.69 -1.78 4.34
C HIS A 28 -2.14 -2.22 4.03
N GLU A 29 -3.03 -2.22 5.02
CA GLU A 29 -4.46 -2.49 4.82
C GLU A 29 -5.14 -1.42 3.98
N TYR A 30 -4.85 -0.13 4.21
CA TYR A 30 -5.39 0.94 3.36
C TYR A 30 -4.93 0.84 1.92
N LEU A 31 -3.66 0.50 1.68
CA LEU A 31 -3.16 0.29 0.32
C LEU A 31 -3.89 -0.85 -0.38
N TRP A 32 -4.10 -1.98 0.29
CA TRP A 32 -4.90 -3.07 -0.27
C TRP A 32 -6.33 -2.66 -0.55
N ARG A 33 -6.98 -1.96 0.38
CA ARG A 33 -8.34 -1.44 0.18
C ARG A 33 -8.42 -0.56 -1.06
N TRP A 34 -7.43 0.31 -1.27
CA TRP A 34 -7.36 1.13 -2.48
C TRP A 34 -7.12 0.29 -3.74
N VAL A 35 -6.15 -0.62 -3.72
CA VAL A 35 -5.89 -1.54 -4.84
C VAL A 35 -7.17 -2.27 -5.24
N TYR A 36 -7.97 -2.76 -4.30
CA TYR A 36 -9.23 -3.45 -4.60
C TYR A 36 -10.31 -2.57 -5.24
N THR A 37 -10.28 -1.25 -5.03
CA THR A 37 -11.18 -0.34 -5.74
C THR A 37 -10.86 -0.25 -7.24
N VAL A 38 -9.61 -0.52 -7.59
CA VAL A 38 -9.10 -0.44 -8.96
C VAL A 38 -9.04 -1.84 -9.60
N ILE A 39 -8.56 -2.84 -8.87
CA ILE A 39 -8.33 -4.23 -9.29
C ILE A 39 -9.00 -5.17 -8.27
N PRO A 40 -10.32 -5.43 -8.37
CA PRO A 40 -11.08 -6.17 -7.37
C PRO A 40 -10.62 -7.62 -7.13
N SER A 41 -9.94 -8.23 -8.11
CA SER A 41 -9.46 -9.61 -8.05
C SER A 41 -7.97 -9.74 -7.67
N ALA A 42 -7.33 -8.64 -7.25
CA ALA A 42 -5.92 -8.68 -6.85
C ALA A 42 -5.71 -9.64 -5.66
N SER A 43 -4.61 -10.40 -5.67
CA SER A 43 -4.25 -11.29 -4.56
C SER A 43 -2.76 -11.62 -4.61
N GLY A 44 -2.13 -11.90 -3.46
CA GLY A 44 -0.71 -12.19 -3.37
C GLY A 44 0.09 -11.04 -2.74
N ASN A 45 1.20 -10.63 -3.37
CA ASN A 45 2.06 -9.58 -2.84
C ASN A 45 1.61 -8.20 -3.34
N LEU A 46 1.43 -7.26 -2.42
CA LEU A 46 0.98 -5.89 -2.73
C LEU A 46 1.88 -5.20 -3.75
N ASN A 47 3.20 -5.43 -3.65
CA ASN A 47 4.19 -4.79 -4.52
C ASN A 47 3.97 -5.11 -6.02
N ASP A 48 3.36 -6.25 -6.33
CA ASP A 48 3.09 -6.67 -7.71
C ASP A 48 1.93 -5.87 -8.33
N TYR A 49 1.10 -5.22 -7.51
CA TYR A 49 -0.12 -4.54 -7.96
C TYR A 49 -0.07 -3.02 -7.88
N LEU A 50 0.85 -2.42 -7.12
CA LEU A 50 0.88 -0.97 -6.92
C LEU A 50 0.99 -0.20 -8.24
N ASP A 51 1.99 -0.53 -9.07
CA ASP A 51 2.19 0.14 -10.36
C ASP A 51 1.03 -0.10 -11.33
N ILE A 52 0.42 -1.29 -11.28
CA ILE A 52 -0.73 -1.64 -12.14
C ILE A 52 -1.95 -0.82 -11.71
N ALA A 53 -2.20 -0.72 -10.41
CA ALA A 53 -3.33 0.03 -9.86
C ALA A 53 -3.18 1.53 -10.12
N VAL A 54 -1.97 2.09 -10.06
CA VAL A 54 -1.72 3.50 -10.42
C VAL A 54 -2.06 3.76 -11.88
N LYS A 55 -1.52 2.94 -12.79
CA LYS A 55 -1.77 3.09 -14.24
C LYS A 55 -3.25 2.95 -14.59
N GLU A 56 -3.94 1.99 -13.99
CA GLU A 56 -5.37 1.78 -14.21
C GLU A 56 -6.21 2.95 -13.66
N ALA A 57 -5.84 3.51 -12.50
CA ALA A 57 -6.50 4.68 -11.95
C ALA A 57 -6.30 5.93 -12.82
N GLU A 58 -5.08 6.16 -13.32
CA GLU A 58 -4.76 7.24 -14.27
C GLU A 58 -5.57 7.08 -15.56
N HIS A 59 -5.60 5.88 -16.14
CA HIS A 59 -6.37 5.60 -17.35
C HIS A 59 -7.87 5.86 -17.17
N ARG A 60 -8.46 5.45 -16.04
CA ARG A 60 -9.86 5.75 -15.72
C ARG A 60 -10.13 7.23 -15.56
N ALA A 61 -9.19 7.98 -14.97
CA ALA A 61 -9.31 9.42 -14.81
C ALA A 61 -9.31 10.12 -16.18
N GLU A 62 -8.45 9.69 -17.10
CA GLU A 62 -8.41 10.19 -18.48
C GLU A 62 -9.72 9.89 -19.23
N MET A 63 -10.21 8.65 -19.20
CA MET A 63 -11.47 8.29 -19.86
C MET A 63 -12.70 8.97 -19.24
N GLY A 64 -12.71 9.18 -17.93
CA GLY A 64 -13.77 9.93 -17.24
C GLY A 64 -13.75 11.42 -17.58
N ALA A 65 -12.58 12.00 -17.81
CA ALA A 65 -12.42 13.38 -18.27
C ALA A 65 -12.89 13.57 -19.72
N GLU A 66 -12.77 12.53 -20.56
CA GLU A 66 -13.19 12.56 -21.97
C GLU A 66 -14.71 12.32 -22.17
N ASN A 67 -15.43 11.81 -21.15
CA ASN A 67 -16.87 11.55 -21.26
C ASN A 67 -17.70 12.13 -20.08
N PRO A 68 -18.00 13.43 -20.10
CA PRO A 68 -18.72 14.13 -19.01
C PRO A 68 -20.18 13.70 -18.80
N ARG A 69 -20.74 12.84 -19.66
CA ARG A 69 -22.10 12.28 -19.48
C ARG A 69 -22.15 11.03 -18.59
N ALA A 70 -21.00 10.45 -18.21
CA ALA A 70 -20.95 9.30 -17.31
C ALA A 70 -20.82 9.68 -15.81
N MET A 71 -20.79 10.99 -15.51
CA MET A 71 -20.70 11.53 -14.14
C MET A 71 -22.05 12.01 -13.56
N LEU A 72 -23.17 11.67 -14.19
CA LEU A 72 -24.54 11.90 -13.71
C LEU A 72 -25.28 10.57 -13.59
#